data_AF-A0A4Y7QCE7-F1
#
_entry.id   AF-A0A4Y7QCE7-F1
#
_cell.length_a   1.000
_cell.length_b   1.000
_cell.length_c   1.000
_cell.angle_alpha   90.00
_cell.angle_beta   90.00
_cell.angle_gamma   90.00
#
_symmetry.space_group_name_H-M   'P 1'
#
loop_
_entity.id
_entity.type
_entity.pdbx_description
1 polymer ?
#
loop_
_entity_poly.entity_id
_entity_poly.type
_entity_poly.pdbx_seq_one_letter_code
_entity_poly.pdbx_strand_id
1 'polypeptide(L)'
;MPYYPSAVGYPPTSYDDLYVPVSSASSMVGVPLGPTYFEDDYWMVPRHINAYPSNVQSLVTVRPSSPALTAALVPLPLSPYVHPHASPPGTPPESPRLALMTIPQVAPTVVYNSPVVPVVCDKWWDGDYGYDWGYHHHHVRVNPFLDGEAAHVDLILNLAASTLHPLIPSPHTSIMSYRIHPVRVHPINLEQPATYPPLTHMIIRCDALSPFSSHWDIHVDGGGRHISIECLLRQIHTSLRTPVSHSEWAWLTHGRSNEVNAAFHRRCREVHWLGCGANMERNHGVRRVDFLGERHYFAGLVKWHHGGPEYFKLCVAEKPRNL
;
A
#
# COMPACT_ATOMS: atom_id res chain seq x y z
N MET A 1 -38.39 -19.97 42.46
CA MET A 1 -38.11 -18.78 43.30
C MET A 1 -36.76 -19.01 43.97
N PRO A 2 -35.68 -18.41 43.42
CA PRO A 2 -35.00 -17.37 44.20
C PRO A 2 -34.44 -16.19 43.39
N TYR A 3 -34.62 -15.00 43.98
CA TYR A 3 -33.75 -13.82 44.07
C TYR A 3 -32.81 -13.43 42.90
N TYR A 4 -33.19 -12.36 42.19
CA TYR A 4 -32.29 -11.47 41.44
C TYR A 4 -31.78 -10.34 42.36
N PRO A 5 -30.47 -10.02 42.37
CA PRO A 5 -29.97 -8.78 42.95
C PRO A 5 -29.99 -7.63 41.94
N SER A 6 -30.34 -6.48 42.49
CA SER A 6 -30.75 -5.20 41.91
C SER A 6 -29.73 -4.49 41.02
N ALA A 7 -30.29 -3.73 40.07
CA ALA A 7 -29.63 -2.79 39.19
C ALA A 7 -28.91 -1.66 39.95
N VAL A 8 -27.71 -1.33 39.48
CA VAL A 8 -26.95 -0.14 39.89
C VAL A 8 -27.36 1.01 38.97
N GLY A 9 -28.03 2.02 39.55
CA GLY A 9 -28.39 3.26 38.89
C GLY A 9 -27.19 4.19 38.72
N TYR A 10 -27.08 4.80 37.56
CA TYR A 10 -26.19 5.95 37.31
C TYR A 10 -26.83 7.22 37.89
N PRO A 11 -26.06 8.12 38.53
CA PRO A 11 -26.54 9.45 38.86
C PRO A 11 -26.48 10.40 37.64
N PRO A 12 -27.41 11.35 37.52
CA PRO A 12 -27.35 12.41 36.51
C PRO A 12 -26.54 13.58 37.06
N THR A 13 -25.51 14.02 36.34
CA THR A 13 -24.88 15.32 36.60
C THR A 13 -25.18 16.27 35.45
N SER A 14 -26.08 17.21 35.74
CA SER A 14 -26.28 18.46 35.01
C SER A 14 -25.03 19.34 35.13
N TYR A 15 -24.62 19.96 34.04
CA TYR A 15 -23.82 21.18 34.09
C TYR A 15 -24.41 22.17 33.09
N ASP A 16 -25.14 23.14 33.61
CA ASP A 16 -25.51 24.37 32.94
C ASP A 16 -24.35 25.38 33.05
N ASP A 17 -24.08 26.02 31.92
CA ASP A 17 -23.71 27.42 31.68
C ASP A 17 -22.90 28.20 32.74
N LEU A 18 -21.69 28.61 32.34
CA LEU A 18 -21.19 29.96 32.61
C LEU A 18 -20.39 30.50 31.41
N TYR A 19 -21.04 31.41 30.67
CA TYR A 19 -20.42 32.35 29.74
C TYR A 19 -19.58 33.39 30.50
N VAL A 20 -18.37 33.67 30.02
CA VAL A 20 -17.62 34.89 30.35
C VAL A 20 -17.03 35.45 29.05
N PRO A 21 -17.30 36.72 28.66
CA PRO A 21 -16.64 37.35 27.54
C PRO A 21 -15.39 38.09 28.02
N VAL A 22 -14.26 37.92 27.32
CA VAL A 22 -13.12 38.83 27.44
C VAL A 22 -12.66 39.21 26.03
N SER A 23 -12.88 40.47 25.68
CA SER A 23 -12.23 41.16 24.58
C SER A 23 -11.06 41.96 25.14
N SER A 24 -9.88 41.85 24.53
CA SER A 24 -8.95 42.97 24.41
C SER A 24 -7.82 42.64 23.43
N ALA A 25 -7.62 43.59 22.52
CA ALA A 25 -6.59 43.67 21.51
C ALA A 25 -5.17 43.86 22.07
N SER A 26 -4.14 43.41 21.33
CA SER A 26 -3.09 44.29 20.77
C SER A 26 -1.81 43.55 20.35
N SER A 27 -1.24 44.10 19.26
CA SER A 27 0.17 44.08 18.83
C SER A 27 0.76 42.74 18.33
N MET A 28 0.93 42.54 17.03
CA MET A 28 2.03 43.07 16.19
C MET A 28 3.42 42.86 16.80
N VAL A 29 4.07 41.75 16.42
CA VAL A 29 5.53 41.64 16.26
C VAL A 29 5.78 40.74 15.04
N GLY A 30 6.47 41.31 14.05
CA GLY A 30 6.77 40.67 12.77
C GLY A 30 7.81 39.56 12.89
N VAL A 31 7.60 38.51 12.11
CA VAL A 31 8.56 37.42 11.88
C VAL A 31 9.00 37.49 10.41
N PRO A 32 10.30 37.43 10.11
CA PRO A 32 10.80 37.59 8.75
C PRO A 32 10.46 36.36 7.88
N LEU A 33 9.89 36.65 6.71
CA LEU A 33 9.67 35.71 5.62
C LEU A 33 11.02 35.18 5.12
N GLY A 34 11.30 33.91 5.39
CA GLY A 34 12.33 33.14 4.69
C GLY A 34 11.82 32.72 3.30
N PRO A 35 12.70 32.62 2.29
CA PRO A 35 12.29 32.36 0.91
C PRO A 35 11.75 30.94 0.76
N THR A 36 10.46 30.85 0.44
CA THR A 36 9.85 29.64 -0.11
C THR A 36 10.42 29.42 -1.52
N TYR A 37 11.29 28.43 -1.66
CA TYR A 37 11.62 27.84 -2.96
C TYR A 37 10.34 27.22 -3.53
N PHE A 38 9.68 27.95 -4.42
CA PHE A 38 8.70 27.42 -5.36
C PHE A 38 9.49 26.70 -6.46
N GLU A 39 9.57 25.38 -6.40
CA GLU A 39 9.82 24.55 -7.59
C GLU A 39 8.48 24.28 -8.28
N ASP A 40 7.87 25.33 -8.82
CA ASP A 40 6.77 25.25 -9.78
C ASP A 40 7.28 25.77 -11.12
N ASP A 41 8.02 24.94 -11.84
CA ASP A 41 8.28 25.15 -13.27
C ASP A 41 8.52 23.78 -13.90
N TYR A 42 7.52 23.27 -14.62
CA TYR A 42 7.61 22.46 -15.85
C TYR A 42 6.28 21.73 -16.10
N TRP A 43 5.25 22.49 -16.48
CA TRP A 43 4.35 22.11 -17.56
C TRP A 43 3.56 23.33 -18.04
N MET A 44 4.10 24.00 -19.06
CA MET A 44 3.34 24.93 -19.88
C MET A 44 2.34 24.13 -20.73
N VAL A 45 1.09 24.02 -20.27
CA VAL A 45 -0.05 23.73 -21.14
C VAL A 45 -0.71 25.07 -21.46
N PRO A 46 -0.75 25.52 -22.74
CA PRO A 46 -1.40 26.77 -23.08
C PRO A 46 -2.91 26.70 -22.78
N ARG A 47 -3.35 27.41 -21.75
CA ARG A 47 -4.79 27.65 -21.53
C ARG A 47 -5.25 28.72 -22.51
N HIS A 48 -6.06 28.32 -23.48
CA HIS A 48 -6.81 29.24 -24.34
C HIS A 48 -7.74 30.10 -23.47
N ILE A 49 -7.50 31.41 -23.43
CA ILE A 49 -8.44 32.41 -22.93
C ILE A 49 -9.30 32.85 -24.11
N ASN A 50 -10.62 32.71 -23.98
CA ASN A 50 -11.59 33.27 -24.91
C ASN A 50 -11.73 34.77 -24.65
N ALA A 51 -11.39 35.61 -25.62
CA ALA A 51 -11.79 37.01 -25.70
C ALA A 51 -12.42 37.29 -27.08
N TYR A 52 -13.65 37.79 -27.06
CA TYR A 52 -14.41 38.28 -28.22
C TYR A 52 -13.94 39.71 -28.61
N PRO A 53 -14.39 40.27 -29.76
CA PRO A 53 -13.49 40.83 -30.74
C PRO A 53 -13.45 42.36 -30.72
N SER A 54 -12.33 42.90 -31.19
CA SER A 54 -12.27 44.23 -31.77
C SER A 54 -11.48 44.17 -33.06
N ASN A 55 -12.10 44.72 -34.11
CA ASN A 55 -11.54 44.97 -35.43
C ASN A 55 -10.09 45.48 -35.38
N VAL A 56 -9.32 45.16 -36.43
CA VAL A 56 -8.70 46.10 -37.38
C VAL A 56 -7.43 45.47 -37.99
N GLN A 57 -7.46 45.38 -39.32
CA GLN A 57 -6.35 45.38 -40.29
C GLN A 57 -5.49 44.12 -40.49
N SER A 58 -5.67 43.61 -41.71
CA SER A 58 -4.85 42.71 -42.50
C SER A 58 -3.35 43.03 -42.45
N LEU A 59 -2.58 42.12 -41.85
CA LEU A 59 -1.14 41.96 -42.07
C LEU A 59 -0.90 40.65 -42.83
N VAL A 60 -0.17 40.77 -43.93
CA VAL A 60 0.24 39.66 -44.80
C VAL A 60 1.29 38.83 -44.05
N THR A 61 0.94 37.59 -43.70
CA THR A 61 1.87 36.64 -43.08
C THR A 61 2.83 36.09 -44.13
N VAL A 62 4.06 36.61 -44.16
CA VAL A 62 5.16 36.00 -44.90
C VAL A 62 5.52 34.68 -44.23
N ARG A 63 5.26 33.56 -44.91
CA ARG A 63 5.68 32.22 -44.46
C ARG A 63 7.21 32.16 -44.39
N PRO A 64 7.83 31.85 -43.24
CA PRO A 64 9.21 31.43 -43.24
C PRO A 64 9.32 30.08 -43.96
N SER A 65 10.26 29.99 -44.90
CA SER A 65 10.64 28.77 -45.60
C SER A 65 11.06 27.70 -44.60
N SER A 66 10.47 26.51 -44.73
CA SER A 66 10.77 25.33 -43.93
C SER A 66 12.29 25.03 -43.95
N PRO A 67 12.94 24.82 -42.80
CA PRO A 67 14.29 24.30 -42.79
C PRO A 67 14.26 22.86 -43.31
N ALA A 68 14.99 22.61 -44.41
CA ALA A 68 15.29 21.27 -44.87
C ALA A 68 16.15 20.59 -43.80
N LEU A 69 15.53 19.74 -42.98
CA LEU A 69 16.24 18.87 -42.07
C LEU A 69 16.96 17.81 -42.89
N THR A 70 18.27 17.98 -43.05
CA THR A 70 19.19 16.95 -43.50
C THR A 70 19.07 15.78 -42.53
N ALA A 71 18.64 14.62 -43.05
CA ALA A 71 18.55 13.36 -42.33
C ALA A 71 19.96 12.86 -41.95
N ALA A 72 20.55 13.45 -40.91
CA ALA A 72 21.73 12.94 -40.26
C ALA A 72 21.30 11.81 -39.31
N LEU A 73 21.55 10.58 -39.76
CA LEU A 73 21.76 9.35 -38.99
C LEU A 73 21.52 9.47 -37.47
N VAL A 74 20.27 9.32 -37.05
CA VAL A 74 19.96 9.02 -35.65
C VAL A 74 20.41 7.58 -35.40
N PRO A 75 21.39 7.33 -34.51
CA PRO A 75 21.78 5.97 -34.17
C PRO A 75 20.59 5.26 -33.53
N LEU A 76 20.12 4.20 -34.18
CA LEU A 76 19.05 3.36 -33.66
C LEU A 76 19.49 2.75 -32.31
N PRO A 77 18.58 2.60 -31.34
CA PRO A 77 18.86 1.88 -30.10
C PRO A 77 19.28 0.44 -30.41
N LEU A 78 20.27 -0.05 -29.66
CA LEU A 78 20.75 -1.44 -29.75
C LEU A 78 19.59 -2.41 -29.56
N SER A 79 19.41 -3.31 -30.52
CA SER A 79 18.41 -4.39 -30.48
C SER A 79 18.60 -5.24 -29.21
N PRO A 80 17.53 -5.55 -28.44
CA PRO A 80 17.61 -6.38 -27.24
C PRO A 80 17.88 -7.87 -27.52
N TYR A 81 18.07 -8.26 -28.78
CA TYR A 81 18.39 -9.63 -29.18
C TYR A 81 19.88 -9.77 -29.54
N VAL A 82 20.75 -9.64 -28.53
CA VAL A 82 22.13 -10.15 -28.64
C VAL A 82 22.14 -11.54 -27.99
N HIS A 83 22.23 -12.56 -28.85
CA HIS A 83 22.50 -13.92 -28.40
C HIS A 83 23.86 -13.98 -27.68
N PRO A 84 23.96 -14.64 -26.52
CA PRO A 84 25.25 -14.85 -25.87
C PRO A 84 26.12 -15.72 -26.78
N HIS A 85 27.18 -15.11 -27.34
CA HIS A 85 28.25 -15.85 -27.99
C HIS A 85 28.87 -16.82 -26.97
N ALA A 86 28.94 -18.08 -27.37
CA ALA A 86 29.64 -19.12 -26.65
C ALA A 86 31.11 -18.71 -26.43
N SER A 87 31.51 -18.61 -25.17
CA SER A 87 32.89 -18.44 -24.76
C SER A 87 33.69 -19.68 -25.18
N PRO A 88 34.86 -19.54 -25.82
CA PRO A 88 35.75 -20.67 -26.06
C PRO A 88 36.34 -21.19 -24.73
N PRO A 89 36.60 -22.50 -24.62
CA PRO A 89 37.16 -23.09 -23.41
C PRO A 89 38.67 -22.85 -23.34
N GLY A 90 39.13 -22.23 -22.26
CA GLY A 90 40.56 -22.25 -21.92
C GLY A 90 41.06 -20.97 -21.28
N THR A 91 41.07 -20.93 -19.95
CA THR A 91 42.23 -20.60 -19.09
C THR A 91 41.75 -20.50 -17.63
N PRO A 92 42.48 -21.07 -16.66
CA PRO A 92 42.14 -20.94 -15.25
C PRO A 92 42.45 -19.52 -14.76
N PRO A 93 41.55 -18.86 -13.99
CA PRO A 93 41.86 -17.57 -13.39
C PRO A 93 42.84 -17.75 -12.22
N GLU A 94 44.02 -17.14 -12.36
CA GLU A 94 44.96 -16.92 -11.25
C GLU A 94 44.26 -16.11 -10.15
N SER A 95 44.27 -16.66 -8.94
CA SER A 95 43.71 -16.01 -7.76
C SER A 95 44.66 -14.91 -7.25
N PRO A 96 44.21 -13.66 -7.09
CA PRO A 96 45.00 -12.64 -6.43
C PRO A 96 45.08 -12.96 -4.93
N ARG A 97 46.29 -13.30 -4.46
CA ARG A 97 46.62 -13.40 -3.04
C ARG A 97 46.42 -12.03 -2.38
N LEU A 98 45.31 -11.88 -1.66
CA LEU A 98 45.06 -10.76 -0.77
C LEU A 98 45.94 -10.91 0.48
N ALA A 99 46.74 -9.87 0.74
CA ALA A 99 47.54 -9.74 1.94
C ALA A 99 46.66 -9.62 3.18
N LEU A 100 46.97 -10.43 4.19
CA LEU A 100 46.42 -10.36 5.54
C LEU A 100 46.82 -9.04 6.21
N MET A 101 45.88 -8.09 6.30
CA MET A 101 45.95 -7.02 7.29
C MET A 101 45.20 -7.43 8.55
N THR A 102 45.95 -7.56 9.63
CA THR A 102 45.47 -7.86 10.98
C THR A 102 44.76 -6.63 11.55
N ILE A 103 43.43 -6.69 11.68
CA ILE A 103 42.62 -5.65 12.34
C ILE A 103 42.54 -6.01 13.84
N PRO A 104 42.81 -5.08 14.77
CA PRO A 104 42.69 -5.33 16.20
C PRO A 104 41.21 -5.56 16.60
N GLN A 105 40.96 -6.66 17.31
CA GLN A 105 39.65 -6.98 17.86
C GLN A 105 39.33 -6.04 19.03
N VAL A 106 38.30 -5.22 18.87
CA VAL A 106 37.61 -4.55 19.97
C VAL A 106 36.45 -5.44 20.39
N ALA A 107 36.46 -5.93 21.63
CA ALA A 107 35.42 -6.80 22.16
C ALA A 107 34.07 -6.05 22.19
N PRO A 108 33.01 -6.56 21.53
CA PRO A 108 31.70 -5.93 21.59
C PRO A 108 31.09 -6.15 22.98
N THR A 109 30.71 -5.06 23.63
CA THR A 109 29.87 -5.06 24.83
C THR A 109 28.49 -5.58 24.43
N VAL A 110 28.18 -6.82 24.82
CA VAL A 110 26.88 -7.45 24.57
C VAL A 110 25.85 -6.79 25.50
N VAL A 111 25.10 -5.83 24.95
CA VAL A 111 23.89 -5.32 25.59
C VAL A 111 22.83 -6.42 25.46
N TYR A 112 22.52 -7.08 26.57
CA TYR A 112 21.42 -8.06 26.65
C TYR A 112 20.09 -7.32 26.49
N ASN A 113 19.62 -7.18 25.25
CA ASN A 113 18.24 -6.83 24.98
C ASN A 113 17.37 -7.99 25.48
N SER A 114 16.48 -7.71 26.44
CA SER A 114 15.51 -8.70 26.93
C SER A 114 14.75 -9.32 25.75
N PRO A 115 14.54 -10.66 25.75
CA PRO A 115 13.80 -11.31 24.69
C PRO A 115 12.38 -10.76 24.67
N VAL A 116 12.01 -10.14 23.55
CA VAL A 116 10.62 -9.81 23.26
C VAL A 116 9.89 -11.15 23.19
N VAL A 117 9.16 -11.50 24.25
CA VAL A 117 8.30 -12.68 24.24
C VAL A 117 7.28 -12.43 23.13
N PRO A 118 7.26 -13.24 22.05
CA PRO A 118 6.22 -13.08 21.05
C PRO A 118 4.90 -13.18 21.79
N VAL A 119 4.00 -12.21 21.58
CA VAL A 119 2.61 -12.37 21.99
C VAL A 119 2.08 -13.49 21.12
N VAL A 120 2.28 -14.72 21.58
CA VAL A 120 1.75 -15.90 20.95
C VAL A 120 0.26 -15.83 21.23
N CYS A 121 -0.47 -15.49 20.18
CA CYS A 121 -1.92 -15.52 20.13
C CYS A 121 -2.41 -16.99 20.16
N ASP A 122 -2.03 -17.76 21.20
CA ASP A 122 -2.48 -19.15 21.37
C ASP A 122 -3.97 -19.23 21.71
N LYS A 123 -4.57 -18.14 22.18
CA LYS A 123 -5.96 -18.13 22.67
C LYS A 123 -7.06 -18.01 21.61
N TRP A 124 -6.73 -17.87 20.32
CA TRP A 124 -7.77 -17.68 19.30
C TRP A 124 -8.43 -18.99 18.86
N TRP A 125 -7.76 -20.14 19.04
CA TRP A 125 -8.34 -21.46 18.79
C TRP A 125 -8.99 -22.08 20.03
N ASP A 126 -8.57 -21.65 21.22
CA ASP A 126 -9.07 -22.11 22.53
C ASP A 126 -10.31 -21.35 22.99
N GLY A 127 -11.07 -20.79 22.05
CA GLY A 127 -12.38 -20.21 22.34
C GLY A 127 -13.30 -21.29 22.88
N ASP A 128 -13.34 -21.41 24.20
CA ASP A 128 -14.43 -21.85 25.07
C ASP A 128 -15.53 -22.57 24.28
N TYR A 129 -15.23 -23.83 23.92
CA TYR A 129 -16.18 -24.79 23.36
C TYR A 129 -17.17 -25.16 24.46
N GLY A 130 -17.91 -24.18 24.97
CA GLY A 130 -19.19 -24.42 25.61
C GLY A 130 -19.99 -25.26 24.62
N TYR A 131 -20.15 -26.53 24.99
CA TYR A 131 -20.67 -27.63 24.18
C TYR A 131 -22.12 -27.41 23.71
N ASP A 132 -22.34 -26.40 22.88
CA ASP A 132 -23.57 -26.27 22.12
C ASP A 132 -23.39 -27.01 20.79
N TRP A 133 -23.56 -28.33 20.85
CA TRP A 133 -23.47 -29.26 19.70
C TRP A 133 -24.58 -29.04 18.65
N GLY A 134 -25.28 -27.91 18.69
CA GLY A 134 -26.31 -27.55 17.73
C GLY A 134 -25.72 -27.09 16.41
N TYR A 135 -25.37 -28.03 15.52
CA TYR A 135 -25.16 -27.84 14.08
C TYR A 135 -24.59 -26.47 13.70
N HIS A 136 -23.47 -26.07 14.32
CA HIS A 136 -22.73 -24.92 13.85
C HIS A 136 -22.19 -25.30 12.48
N HIS A 137 -22.92 -24.85 11.46
CA HIS A 137 -22.52 -24.84 10.07
C HIS A 137 -21.01 -24.56 10.02
N HIS A 138 -20.27 -25.35 9.25
CA HIS A 138 -18.83 -25.24 9.06
C HIS A 138 -18.48 -23.89 8.40
N HIS A 139 -18.64 -22.80 9.15
CA HIS A 139 -18.38 -21.46 8.72
C HIS A 139 -16.88 -21.29 8.77
N VAL A 140 -16.28 -21.21 7.59
CA VAL A 140 -14.91 -20.73 7.45
C VAL A 140 -14.81 -19.36 8.11
N ARG A 141 -14.01 -19.27 9.18
CA ARG A 141 -13.64 -18.06 9.88
C ARG A 141 -12.30 -17.56 9.35
N VAL A 142 -12.18 -16.26 9.14
CA VAL A 142 -10.93 -15.61 8.73
C VAL A 142 -10.05 -15.40 9.96
N ASN A 143 -8.73 -15.52 9.80
CA ASN A 143 -7.78 -15.20 10.87
C ASN A 143 -7.97 -13.73 11.31
N PRO A 144 -7.92 -13.39 12.62
CA PRO A 144 -8.10 -12.03 13.11
C PRO A 144 -7.22 -10.97 12.44
N PHE A 145 -5.96 -11.29 12.10
CA PHE A 145 -5.08 -10.37 11.36
C PHE A 145 -5.57 -10.02 9.95
N LEU A 146 -6.49 -10.82 9.43
CA LEU A 146 -7.07 -10.72 8.11
C LEU A 146 -8.55 -10.37 8.16
N ASP A 147 -9.16 -10.21 9.33
CA ASP A 147 -10.61 -9.98 9.44
C ASP A 147 -10.97 -8.57 9.00
N GLY A 148 -11.78 -8.46 7.94
CA GLY A 148 -12.28 -7.18 7.44
C GLY A 148 -13.60 -6.74 8.07
N GLU A 149 -14.22 -7.57 8.91
CA GLU A 149 -15.43 -7.20 9.66
C GLU A 149 -15.11 -6.56 11.01
N ALA A 150 -13.89 -6.77 11.52
CA ALA A 150 -13.42 -6.17 12.75
C ALA A 150 -13.39 -4.63 12.63
N ALA A 151 -13.92 -3.95 13.65
CA ALA A 151 -13.89 -2.48 13.71
C ALA A 151 -12.47 -1.91 13.89
N HIS A 152 -11.49 -2.76 14.22
CA HIS A 152 -10.11 -2.38 14.51
C HIS A 152 -9.17 -2.85 13.41
N VAL A 153 -8.23 -1.97 13.04
CA VAL A 153 -7.18 -2.29 12.05
C VAL A 153 -6.04 -2.97 12.78
N ASP A 154 -6.03 -4.29 12.76
CA ASP A 154 -4.96 -5.08 13.38
C ASP A 154 -3.72 -5.17 12.49
N LEU A 155 -3.91 -5.11 11.16
CA LEU A 155 -2.84 -5.22 10.17
C LEU A 155 -2.77 -3.97 9.29
N ILE A 156 -1.63 -3.30 9.32
CA ILE A 156 -1.30 -2.15 8.49
C ILE A 156 -0.41 -2.63 7.35
N LEU A 157 -0.97 -2.66 6.14
CA LEU A 157 -0.25 -3.04 4.93
C LEU A 157 -0.58 -2.09 3.78
N ASN A 158 0.43 -1.37 3.30
CA ASN A 158 0.33 -0.57 2.09
C ASN A 158 0.52 -1.47 0.86
N LEU A 159 -0.55 -1.66 0.06
CA LEU A 159 -0.52 -2.52 -1.12
C LEU A 159 0.25 -1.88 -2.29
N ALA A 160 0.41 -0.56 -2.30
CA ALA A 160 1.16 0.18 -3.32
C ALA A 160 2.69 0.16 -3.09
N ALA A 161 3.14 -0.24 -1.90
CA ALA A 161 4.56 -0.31 -1.57
C ALA A 161 5.32 -1.28 -2.49
N SER A 162 6.59 -0.94 -2.79
CA SER A 162 7.50 -1.77 -3.61
C SER A 162 7.72 -3.15 -3.00
N THR A 163 7.80 -3.21 -1.68
CA THR A 163 8.08 -4.39 -0.88
C THR A 163 6.93 -4.68 0.08
N LEU A 164 6.68 -5.96 0.35
CA LEU A 164 5.68 -6.40 1.31
C LEU A 164 6.24 -6.22 2.73
N HIS A 165 5.67 -5.27 3.48
CA HIS A 165 6.01 -5.02 4.88
C HIS A 165 4.75 -4.95 5.73
N PRO A 166 4.21 -6.09 6.18
CA PRO A 166 3.09 -6.09 7.11
C PRO A 166 3.52 -5.51 8.45
N LEU A 167 2.75 -4.55 8.94
CA LEU A 167 2.97 -3.88 10.21
C LEU A 167 1.74 -4.08 11.09
N ILE A 168 1.92 -4.05 12.42
CA ILE A 168 0.86 -4.03 13.42
C ILE A 168 1.01 -2.75 14.26
N PRO A 169 -0.07 -2.20 14.81
CA PRO A 169 0.02 -1.17 15.84
C PRO A 169 0.86 -1.68 17.04
N SER A 170 1.82 -0.89 17.52
CA SER A 170 2.57 -1.25 18.73
C SER A 170 1.62 -1.36 19.92
N PRO A 171 1.68 -2.44 20.72
CA PRO A 171 0.87 -2.56 21.94
C PRO A 171 1.24 -1.52 23.00
N HIS A 172 2.43 -0.89 22.88
CA HIS A 172 2.95 0.09 23.82
C HIS A 172 2.62 1.54 23.44
N THR A 173 1.72 1.79 22.47
CA THR A 173 1.24 3.16 22.26
C THR A 173 0.51 3.61 23.52
N SER A 174 1.12 4.57 24.24
CA SER A 174 0.49 5.22 25.38
C SER A 174 -0.92 5.65 25.00
N ILE A 175 -1.90 5.37 25.86
CA ILE A 175 -3.32 5.72 25.68
C ILE A 175 -3.52 7.21 25.33
N MET A 176 -2.54 8.06 25.67
CA MET A 176 -2.55 9.50 25.41
C MET A 176 -1.98 9.89 24.03
N SER A 177 -1.36 8.97 23.30
CA SER A 177 -0.75 9.20 22.00
C SER A 177 -1.75 8.89 20.88
N TYR A 178 -2.24 9.91 20.19
CA TYR A 178 -3.02 9.74 18.96
C TYR A 178 -2.21 9.19 17.77
N ARG A 179 -0.90 8.99 17.93
CA ARG A 179 -0.03 8.46 16.89
C ARG A 179 0.12 6.95 17.02
N ILE A 180 -0.03 6.26 15.89
CA ILE A 180 0.21 4.82 15.80
C ILE A 180 1.71 4.63 15.57
N HIS A 181 2.36 3.82 16.40
CA HIS A 181 3.74 3.39 16.17
C HIS A 181 3.71 1.99 15.54
N PRO A 182 3.86 1.87 14.22
CA PRO A 182 3.79 0.58 13.57
C PRO A 182 5.05 -0.25 13.87
N VAL A 183 4.86 -1.52 14.19
CA VAL A 183 5.92 -2.51 14.41
C VAL A 183 5.77 -3.62 13.38
N ARG A 184 6.88 -4.19 12.91
CA ARG A 184 6.83 -5.32 11.96
C ARG A 184 6.17 -6.54 12.60
N VAL A 185 5.32 -7.21 11.84
CA VAL A 185 4.72 -8.47 12.29
C VAL A 185 5.81 -9.53 12.44
N HIS A 186 5.78 -10.26 13.57
CA HIS A 186 6.72 -11.35 13.81
C HIS A 186 6.49 -12.49 12.80
N PRO A 187 7.55 -13.11 12.23
CA PRO A 187 7.40 -14.17 11.21
C PRO A 187 6.49 -15.31 11.63
N ILE A 188 6.57 -15.77 12.89
CA ILE A 188 5.73 -16.85 13.42
C ILE A 188 4.22 -16.57 13.30
N ASN A 189 3.81 -15.30 13.38
CA ASN A 189 2.41 -14.92 13.25
C ASN A 189 1.97 -14.99 11.79
N LEU A 190 2.87 -14.71 10.84
CA LEU A 190 2.60 -14.80 9.40
C LEU A 190 2.50 -16.25 8.91
N GLU A 191 3.14 -17.20 9.61
CA GLU A 191 3.07 -18.63 9.32
C GLU A 191 1.74 -19.29 9.73
N GLN A 192 0.92 -18.61 10.52
CA GLN A 192 -0.38 -19.13 10.97
C GLN A 192 -1.34 -19.34 9.79
N PRO A 193 -2.30 -20.28 9.90
CA PRO A 193 -3.33 -20.47 8.88
C PRO A 193 -4.21 -19.22 8.75
N ALA A 194 -4.52 -18.85 7.50
CA ALA A 194 -5.32 -17.69 7.15
C ALA A 194 -6.82 -17.87 7.47
N THR A 195 -7.28 -19.12 7.61
CA THR A 195 -8.67 -19.46 7.88
C THR A 195 -8.81 -20.64 8.84
N TYR A 196 -10.02 -20.81 9.36
CA TYR A 196 -10.44 -22.01 10.09
C TYR A 196 -11.84 -22.50 9.69
N PRO A 197 -11.99 -23.76 9.28
CA PRO A 197 -10.91 -24.73 9.08
C PRO A 197 -9.87 -24.23 8.04
N PRO A 198 -8.62 -24.71 8.10
CA PRO A 198 -7.58 -24.26 7.18
C PRO A 198 -7.92 -24.63 5.73
N LEU A 199 -7.99 -23.63 4.85
CA LEU A 199 -8.23 -23.84 3.42
C LEU A 199 -6.91 -24.06 2.68
N THR A 200 -6.95 -24.87 1.63
CA THR A 200 -5.83 -25.08 0.70
C THR A 200 -5.95 -24.21 -0.56
N HIS A 201 -7.15 -23.73 -0.88
CA HIS A 201 -7.44 -22.89 -2.03
C HIS A 201 -8.40 -21.75 -1.64
N MET A 202 -8.19 -20.57 -2.21
CA MET A 202 -8.99 -19.38 -1.97
C MET A 202 -9.05 -18.50 -3.22
N ILE A 203 -10.23 -17.94 -3.50
CA ILE A 203 -10.44 -16.94 -4.55
C ILE A 203 -10.82 -15.62 -3.89
N ILE A 204 -10.04 -14.57 -4.15
CA ILE A 204 -10.25 -13.25 -3.56
C ILE A 204 -10.64 -12.26 -4.65
N ARG A 205 -11.80 -11.62 -4.49
CA ARG A 205 -12.30 -10.56 -5.37
C ARG A 205 -12.16 -9.20 -4.72
N CYS A 206 -11.80 -8.18 -5.50
CA CYS A 206 -11.74 -6.80 -5.02
C CYS A 206 -12.65 -5.89 -5.85
N ASP A 207 -13.73 -5.41 -5.25
CA ASP A 207 -14.71 -4.55 -5.95
C ASP A 207 -14.12 -3.18 -6.33
N ALA A 208 -13.10 -2.71 -5.60
CA ALA A 208 -12.39 -1.46 -5.91
C ALA A 208 -11.62 -1.52 -7.26
N LEU A 209 -11.41 -2.71 -7.82
CA LEU A 209 -10.80 -2.92 -9.12
C LEU A 209 -11.80 -2.82 -10.30
N SER A 210 -13.02 -2.34 -10.05
CA SER A 210 -14.00 -2.07 -11.11
C SER A 210 -13.39 -1.20 -12.23
N PRO A 211 -13.61 -1.55 -13.52
CA PRO A 211 -14.56 -2.56 -14.03
C PRO A 211 -14.01 -4.01 -14.15
N PHE A 212 -12.76 -4.26 -13.76
CA PHE A 212 -12.09 -5.54 -13.99
C PHE A 212 -12.18 -6.53 -12.82
N SER A 213 -13.06 -6.27 -11.85
CA SER A 213 -13.15 -7.07 -10.62
C SER A 213 -13.36 -8.57 -10.86
N SER A 214 -14.05 -8.96 -11.94
CA SER A 214 -14.23 -10.37 -12.33
C SER A 214 -13.02 -10.98 -13.06
N HIS A 215 -12.23 -10.17 -13.74
CA HIS A 215 -11.09 -10.62 -14.54
C HIS A 215 -9.80 -10.68 -13.71
N TRP A 216 -9.75 -9.92 -12.61
CA TRP A 216 -8.61 -9.84 -11.70
C TRP A 216 -8.88 -10.54 -10.37
N ASP A 217 -9.68 -11.61 -10.40
CA ASP A 217 -9.81 -12.50 -9.25
C ASP A 217 -8.41 -13.04 -8.87
N ILE A 218 -8.09 -12.98 -7.58
CA ILE A 218 -6.80 -13.38 -7.04
C ILE A 218 -6.92 -14.81 -6.55
N HIS A 219 -6.28 -15.73 -7.26
CA HIS A 219 -6.22 -17.13 -6.87
C HIS A 219 -5.04 -17.34 -5.91
N VAL A 220 -5.34 -17.90 -4.74
CA VAL A 220 -4.36 -18.27 -3.72
C VAL A 220 -4.40 -19.78 -3.54
N ASP A 221 -3.25 -20.42 -3.76
CA ASP A 221 -3.06 -21.86 -3.60
C ASP A 221 -1.99 -22.11 -2.54
N GLY A 222 -2.32 -22.94 -1.55
CA GLY A 222 -1.41 -23.40 -0.49
C GLY A 222 -0.48 -24.53 -0.93
N GLY A 223 -0.56 -25.01 -2.18
CA GLY A 223 0.29 -26.08 -2.71
C GLY A 223 0.08 -27.41 -2.00
N GLY A 224 -1.17 -27.73 -1.68
CA GLY A 224 -1.53 -28.91 -0.87
C GLY A 224 -1.31 -28.74 0.64
N ARG A 225 -0.83 -27.58 1.09
CA ARG A 225 -0.82 -27.18 2.50
C ARG A 225 -1.92 -26.15 2.75
N HIS A 226 -2.16 -25.83 4.02
CA HIS A 226 -3.02 -24.72 4.35
C HIS A 226 -2.42 -23.39 3.86
N ILE A 227 -3.29 -22.46 3.49
CA ILE A 227 -2.90 -21.09 3.15
C ILE A 227 -2.47 -20.38 4.44
N SER A 228 -1.20 -19.99 4.52
CA SER A 228 -0.71 -19.13 5.61
C SER A 228 -1.05 -17.66 5.35
N ILE A 229 -1.05 -16.84 6.40
CA ILE A 229 -1.22 -15.39 6.30
C ILE A 229 -0.16 -14.80 5.37
N GLU A 230 1.10 -15.22 5.50
CA GLU A 230 2.21 -14.75 4.66
C GLU A 230 1.95 -15.04 3.18
N CYS A 231 1.55 -16.28 2.86
CA CYS A 231 1.29 -16.71 1.49
C CYS A 231 0.18 -15.87 0.86
N LEU A 232 -0.91 -15.67 1.62
CA LEU A 232 -2.06 -14.89 1.19
C LEU A 232 -1.71 -13.42 0.94
N LEU A 233 -1.04 -12.75 1.88
CA LEU A 233 -0.65 -11.35 1.74
C LEU A 233 0.33 -11.15 0.57
N ARG A 234 1.28 -12.08 0.41
CA ARG A 234 2.22 -12.08 -0.72
C ARG A 234 1.47 -12.22 -2.04
N GLN A 235 0.53 -13.15 -2.14
CA GLN A 235 -0.23 -13.40 -3.38
C GLN A 235 -1.14 -12.21 -3.75
N ILE A 236 -1.75 -11.56 -2.76
CA ILE A 236 -2.51 -10.32 -2.97
C ILE A 236 -1.58 -9.22 -3.51
N HIS A 237 -0.43 -9.01 -2.86
CA HIS A 237 0.54 -7.97 -3.24
C HIS A 237 1.11 -8.20 -4.64
N THR A 238 1.52 -9.42 -4.98
CA THR A 238 2.06 -9.74 -6.31
C THR A 238 1.00 -9.58 -7.39
N SER A 239 -0.23 -10.07 -7.16
CA SER A 239 -1.33 -9.93 -8.11
C SER A 239 -1.66 -8.46 -8.41
N LEU A 240 -1.80 -7.64 -7.37
CA LEU A 240 -2.07 -6.20 -7.52
C LEU A 240 -0.90 -5.43 -8.16
N ARG A 241 0.33 -5.92 -8.07
CA ARG A 241 1.50 -5.32 -8.73
C ARG A 241 1.66 -5.71 -10.20
N THR A 242 0.76 -6.52 -10.74
CA THR A 242 0.79 -6.88 -12.15
C THR A 242 0.58 -5.63 -13.02
N PRO A 243 1.40 -5.40 -14.06
CA PRO A 243 1.21 -4.30 -15.01
C PRO A 243 -0.15 -4.40 -15.72
N VAL A 244 -0.75 -3.26 -16.00
CA VAL A 244 -2.00 -3.16 -16.74
C VAL A 244 -1.70 -3.19 -18.23
N SER A 245 -2.41 -4.03 -18.97
CA SER A 245 -2.26 -4.14 -20.42
C SER A 245 -2.83 -2.91 -21.15
N HIS A 246 -2.36 -2.65 -22.37
CA HIS A 246 -2.89 -1.57 -23.19
C HIS A 246 -4.39 -1.71 -23.50
N SER A 247 -4.89 -2.94 -23.67
CA SER A 247 -6.30 -3.20 -23.88
C SER A 247 -7.13 -2.86 -22.63
N GLU A 248 -6.69 -3.27 -21.43
CA GLU A 248 -7.36 -2.89 -20.18
C GLU A 248 -7.34 -1.37 -19.98
N TRP A 249 -6.24 -0.71 -20.31
CA TRP A 249 -6.14 0.75 -20.25
C TRP A 249 -7.10 1.45 -21.22
N ALA A 250 -7.19 0.98 -22.46
CA ALA A 250 -8.07 1.55 -23.49
C ALA A 250 -9.57 1.42 -23.15
N TRP A 251 -9.94 0.48 -22.29
CA TRP A 251 -11.31 0.30 -21.80
C TRP A 251 -11.72 1.31 -20.71
N LEU A 252 -10.77 2.09 -20.20
CA LEU A 252 -11.08 3.07 -19.16
C LEU A 252 -11.82 4.29 -19.73
N THR A 253 -12.78 4.78 -18.95
CA THR A 253 -13.34 6.11 -19.18
C THR A 253 -12.28 7.18 -18.86
N HIS A 254 -12.39 8.36 -19.48
CA HIS A 254 -11.42 9.43 -19.29
C HIS A 254 -11.27 9.83 -17.80
N GLY A 255 -12.38 9.93 -17.07
CA GLY A 255 -12.37 10.21 -15.63
C GLY A 255 -11.59 9.16 -14.84
N ARG A 256 -11.85 7.88 -15.10
CA ARG A 256 -11.17 6.78 -14.42
C ARG A 256 -9.68 6.72 -14.77
N SER A 257 -9.31 6.98 -16.03
CA SER A 257 -7.90 7.05 -16.42
C SER A 257 -7.13 8.15 -15.68
N ASN A 258 -7.78 9.29 -15.40
CA ASN A 258 -7.17 10.38 -14.65
C ASN A 258 -6.95 10.00 -13.18
N GLU A 259 -7.89 9.32 -12.54
CA GLU A 259 -7.74 8.80 -11.17
C GLU A 259 -6.59 7.79 -11.07
N VAL A 260 -6.54 6.82 -12.00
CA VAL A 260 -5.46 5.82 -12.04
C VAL A 260 -4.12 6.47 -12.28
N ASN A 261 -4.04 7.47 -13.17
CA ASN A 261 -2.81 8.21 -13.42
C ASN A 261 -2.34 9.01 -12.19
N ALA A 262 -3.28 9.59 -11.43
CA ALA A 262 -2.96 10.27 -10.18
C ALA A 262 -2.40 9.29 -9.13
N ALA A 263 -2.98 8.10 -9.00
CA ALA A 263 -2.50 7.04 -8.11
C ALA A 263 -1.11 6.51 -8.54
N PHE A 264 -0.90 6.30 -9.84
CA PHE A 264 0.40 5.95 -10.42
C PHE A 264 1.47 6.98 -10.06
N HIS A 265 1.21 8.27 -10.28
CA HIS A 265 2.15 9.32 -9.93
C HIS A 265 2.41 9.41 -8.42
N ARG A 266 1.38 9.19 -7.58
CA ARG A 266 1.56 9.11 -6.13
C ARG A 266 2.53 7.99 -5.76
N ARG A 267 2.31 6.77 -6.27
CA ARG A 267 3.21 5.62 -6.05
C ARG A 267 4.65 5.92 -6.48
N CYS A 268 4.85 6.53 -7.66
CA CYS A 268 6.19 6.92 -8.11
C CYS A 268 6.87 7.93 -7.19
N ARG A 269 6.12 8.90 -6.61
CA ARG A 269 6.66 9.87 -5.65
C ARG A 269 7.06 9.22 -4.32
N GLU A 270 6.26 8.28 -3.82
CA GLU A 270 6.57 7.55 -2.58
C GLU A 270 7.88 6.74 -2.70
N VAL A 271 8.12 6.11 -3.86
CA VAL A 271 9.39 5.39 -4.11
C VAL A 271 10.56 6.35 -4.28
N HIS A 272 10.34 7.53 -4.88
CA HIS A 272 11.40 8.52 -5.08
C HIS A 272 11.98 9.00 -3.74
N TRP A 273 11.15 9.15 -2.71
CA TRP A 273 11.62 9.51 -1.37
C TRP A 273 12.61 8.50 -0.78
N LEU A 274 12.58 7.25 -1.24
CA LEU A 274 13.48 6.16 -0.81
C LEU A 274 14.74 6.02 -1.68
N GLY A 275 14.95 6.88 -2.69
CA GLY A 275 16.18 6.93 -3.51
C GLY A 275 16.03 6.47 -4.97
N CYS A 276 17.09 5.87 -5.54
CA CYS A 276 17.28 5.54 -6.98
C CYS A 276 16.20 4.67 -7.67
N GLY A 277 15.13 4.26 -6.98
CA GLY A 277 14.08 3.40 -7.51
C GLY A 277 13.03 4.10 -8.38
N ALA A 278 12.98 5.44 -8.41
CA ALA A 278 11.90 6.17 -9.10
C ALA A 278 11.81 5.89 -10.60
N ASN A 279 12.95 5.83 -11.30
CA ASN A 279 12.98 5.54 -12.72
C ASN A 279 12.58 4.09 -13.03
N MET A 280 13.00 3.14 -12.19
CA MET A 280 12.56 1.74 -12.32
C MET A 280 11.05 1.66 -12.15
N GLU A 281 10.50 2.30 -11.13
CA GLU A 281 9.06 2.26 -10.84
C GLU A 281 8.22 2.92 -11.95
N ARG A 282 8.72 3.98 -12.58
CA ARG A 282 8.10 4.58 -13.78
C ARG A 282 8.14 3.66 -14.98
N ASN A 283 9.24 2.95 -15.20
CA ASN A 283 9.39 2.01 -16.32
C ASN A 283 8.44 0.82 -16.22
N HIS A 284 7.98 0.48 -15.01
CA HIS A 284 6.96 -0.55 -14.84
C HIS A 284 5.54 -0.10 -15.23
N GLY A 285 5.34 1.20 -15.50
CA GLY A 285 4.06 1.76 -15.90
C GLY A 285 2.97 1.62 -14.83
N VAL A 286 1.72 1.67 -15.30
CA VAL A 286 0.52 1.53 -14.48
C VAL A 286 0.35 0.07 -14.07
N ARG A 287 0.03 -0.16 -12.79
CA ARG A 287 -0.24 -1.48 -12.22
C ARG A 287 -1.67 -1.55 -11.69
N ARG A 288 -2.18 -2.77 -11.48
CA ARG A 288 -3.55 -2.98 -10.97
C ARG A 288 -3.79 -2.28 -9.63
N VAL A 289 -2.77 -2.16 -8.78
CA VAL A 289 -2.86 -1.43 -7.51
C VAL A 289 -3.21 0.06 -7.69
N ASP A 290 -2.86 0.67 -8.82
CA ASP A 290 -3.17 2.08 -9.09
C ASP A 290 -4.69 2.29 -9.30
N PHE A 291 -5.43 1.22 -9.63
CA PHE A 291 -6.90 1.26 -9.71
C PHE A 291 -7.55 1.39 -8.34
N LEU A 292 -6.85 1.10 -7.25
CA LEU A 292 -7.39 1.28 -5.91
C LEU A 292 -7.53 2.77 -5.54
N GLY A 293 -6.92 3.68 -6.30
CA GLY A 293 -7.01 5.11 -6.07
C GLY A 293 -6.43 5.48 -4.70
N GLU A 294 -7.19 6.17 -3.86
CA GLU A 294 -6.77 6.52 -2.49
C GLU A 294 -6.89 5.34 -1.52
N ARG A 295 -7.69 4.32 -1.83
CA ARG A 295 -7.96 3.16 -0.97
C ARG A 295 -6.98 2.02 -1.20
N HIS A 296 -5.70 2.25 -0.93
CA HIS A 296 -4.60 1.33 -1.26
C HIS A 296 -3.98 0.65 -0.02
N TYR A 297 -4.60 0.79 1.15
CA TYR A 297 -4.24 0.03 2.34
C TYR A 297 -5.12 -1.21 2.47
N PHE A 298 -4.53 -2.33 2.86
CA PHE A 298 -5.27 -3.54 3.20
C PHE A 298 -6.17 -3.29 4.41
N ALA A 299 -7.44 -3.68 4.31
CA ALA A 299 -8.43 -3.53 5.38
C ALA A 299 -9.11 -4.86 5.74
N GLY A 300 -8.44 -5.98 5.45
CA GLY A 300 -8.96 -7.32 5.75
C GLY A 300 -9.65 -8.01 4.58
N LEU A 301 -10.22 -9.17 4.90
CA LEU A 301 -10.99 -10.05 4.04
C LEU A 301 -12.35 -10.29 4.68
N VAL A 302 -13.38 -10.33 3.84
CA VAL A 302 -14.75 -10.68 4.26
C VAL A 302 -15.21 -11.86 3.43
N LYS A 303 -15.95 -12.80 4.03
CA LYS A 303 -16.47 -13.96 3.30
C LYS A 303 -17.50 -13.51 2.26
N TRP A 304 -17.37 -13.98 1.03
CA TRP A 304 -18.32 -13.67 -0.03
C TRP A 304 -19.47 -14.69 -0.05
N HIS A 305 -20.67 -14.27 0.39
CA HIS A 305 -21.80 -15.18 0.59
C HIS A 305 -22.26 -15.94 -0.67
N HIS A 306 -22.04 -15.41 -1.87
CA HIS A 306 -22.56 -16.01 -3.12
C HIS A 306 -21.62 -16.98 -3.84
N GLY A 307 -20.36 -17.13 -3.40
CA GLY A 307 -19.34 -17.86 -4.15
C GLY A 307 -19.07 -19.28 -3.64
N GLY A 308 -19.54 -19.61 -2.44
CA GLY A 308 -19.14 -20.83 -1.74
C GLY A 308 -18.09 -20.53 -0.64
N PRO A 309 -17.55 -21.57 0.00
CA PRO A 309 -16.69 -21.40 1.19
C PRO A 309 -15.31 -20.81 0.89
N GLU A 310 -14.87 -20.85 -0.37
CA GLU A 310 -13.52 -20.43 -0.81
C GLU A 310 -13.47 -19.00 -1.35
N TYR A 311 -14.61 -18.31 -1.46
CA TYR A 311 -14.68 -16.97 -2.03
C TYR A 311 -14.66 -15.89 -0.95
N PHE A 312 -13.74 -14.95 -1.12
CA PHE A 312 -13.54 -13.84 -0.20
C PHE A 312 -13.52 -12.51 -0.95
N LYS A 313 -13.89 -11.45 -0.24
CA LYS A 313 -13.81 -10.08 -0.69
C LYS A 313 -12.59 -9.43 -0.06
N LEU A 314 -11.72 -8.83 -0.86
CA LEU A 314 -10.66 -7.96 -0.39
C LEU A 314 -11.24 -6.59 -0.02
N CYS A 315 -11.13 -6.24 1.26
CA CYS A 315 -11.44 -4.91 1.76
C CYS A 315 -10.19 -4.03 1.68
N VAL A 316 -10.37 -2.80 1.20
CA VAL A 316 -9.31 -1.81 1.10
C VAL A 316 -9.75 -0.49 1.72
N ALA A 317 -8.82 0.21 2.35
CA ALA A 317 -9.04 1.47 3.03
C ALA A 317 -8.05 2.54 2.56
N GLU A 318 -8.37 3.80 2.86
CA GLU A 318 -7.45 4.92 2.73
C GLU A 318 -6.29 4.79 3.73
N LYS A 319 -5.24 5.59 3.53
CA LYS A 319 -4.15 5.70 4.50
C LYS A 319 -4.73 6.14 5.87
N PRO A 320 -4.48 5.39 6.95
CA PRO A 320 -4.82 5.83 8.29
C PRO A 320 -4.25 7.21 8.60
N ARG A 321 -5.08 8.15 9.09
CA ARG A 321 -4.69 9.54 9.35
C ARG A 321 -3.60 9.69 10.43
N ASN A 322 -3.46 8.67 11.27
CA ASN A 322 -2.57 8.65 12.44
C ASN A 322 -1.23 7.93 12.18
N LEU A 323 -0.91 7.61 10.92
CA LEU A 323 0.31 6.92 10.47
C LEU A 323 1.40 7.85 9.93
#